data_AF-A0A9D6MTM5-F1
#
_entry.id   AF-A0A9D6MTM5-F1
#
_cell.length_a   1.000
_cell.length_b   1.000
_cell.length_c   1.000
_cell.angle_alpha   90.00
_cell.angle_beta   90.00
_cell.angle_gamma   90.00
#
_symmetry.space_group_name_H-M   'P 1'
#
loop_
_entity.id
_entity.type
_entity.pdbx_description
1 polymer ?
#
loop_
_entity_poly.entity_id
_entity_poly.type
_entity_poly.pdbx_seq_one_letter_code
_entity_poly.pdbx_strand_id
1 'polypeptide(L)'
;MISTVKRLLKYIFYQPLVLFLTLLVYLLRPFVLIRFLPIVTHRIGHFVGNVEMYFCERDAGMHPKNSLDLVFYAGRNSCNKQLNVMWERVLKGYKLIHPPVLFSGILMRTQSYISKIPSMAVHIVKNSDSDDSRILRLQKVHLAFTDDEERKGREALKSFGLPDNAEFVCIFARDNAYLSTLFPKGNWGYHDYRDADIRNYMDAAVEMTRRGYYVFRMGAVMKTPLPKLNNPMIIDLPFSDKRNDFIDIYLWMKCRFCIASSAGPAVIPLVLRKPTVFVNWLPLPYITHWNDDNLFIPKRLFIRRLNRDASFLEQNLFEALSVNIGWRNSSEYYDTGLEFVENTPREILDVAIEMDDRLKGVHVTGQEDERLQAQFWGMITSLDETQVLGRKFRVGSKYLTDHRGRLG
;
A
#
# COMPACT_ATOMS: atom_id res chain seq x y z
N MET A 1 -29.12 -28.09 4.57
CA MET A 1 -30.54 -27.77 4.89
C MET A 1 -30.66 -26.71 6.00
N ILE A 2 -30.08 -26.93 7.19
CA ILE A 2 -30.13 -25.97 8.32
C ILE A 2 -29.50 -24.60 8.00
N SER A 3 -28.41 -24.55 7.23
CA SER A 3 -27.76 -23.30 6.81
C SER A 3 -28.62 -22.48 5.84
N THR A 4 -29.32 -23.16 4.92
CA THR A 4 -30.22 -22.54 3.94
C THR A 4 -31.45 -21.93 4.62
N VAL A 5 -32.06 -22.65 5.57
CA VAL A 5 -33.21 -22.18 6.35
C VAL A 5 -32.82 -20.99 7.25
N LYS A 6 -31.69 -21.05 7.97
CA LYS A 6 -31.16 -19.91 8.74
C LYS A 6 -30.89 -18.69 7.85
N ARG A 7 -30.43 -18.90 6.62
CA ARG A 7 -30.17 -17.83 5.66
C ARG A 7 -31.48 -17.21 5.17
N LEU A 8 -32.49 -18.04 4.85
CA LEU A 8 -33.82 -17.61 4.41
C LEU A 8 -34.56 -16.81 5.50
N LEU A 9 -34.55 -17.30 6.75
CA LEU A 9 -35.14 -16.59 7.89
C LEU A 9 -34.47 -15.23 8.12
N LYS A 10 -33.14 -15.17 8.04
CA LYS A 10 -32.42 -13.88 8.06
C LYS A 10 -32.89 -12.95 6.93
N TYR A 11 -33.08 -13.45 5.71
CA TYR A 11 -33.61 -12.61 4.63
C TYR A 11 -35.00 -12.06 4.95
N ILE A 12 -35.93 -12.89 5.44
CA ILE A 12 -37.30 -12.45 5.76
C ILE A 12 -37.33 -11.38 6.86
N PHE A 13 -36.52 -11.52 7.90
CA PHE A 13 -36.50 -10.55 9.01
C PHE A 13 -35.68 -9.28 8.71
N TYR A 14 -34.55 -9.39 7.99
CA TYR A 14 -33.70 -8.23 7.72
C TYR A 14 -34.20 -7.40 6.53
N GLN A 15 -34.94 -7.98 5.59
CA GLN A 15 -35.34 -7.27 4.38
C GLN A 15 -36.29 -6.09 4.65
N PRO A 16 -37.35 -6.22 5.48
CA PRO A 16 -38.20 -5.10 5.83
C PRO A 16 -37.41 -3.97 6.52
N LEU A 17 -36.48 -4.33 7.42
CA LEU A 17 -35.62 -3.37 8.10
C LEU A 17 -34.68 -2.64 7.13
N VAL A 18 -34.04 -3.36 6.20
CA VAL A 18 -33.17 -2.75 5.18
C VAL A 18 -33.95 -1.77 4.29
N LEU A 19 -35.16 -2.14 3.87
CA LEU A 19 -36.04 -1.28 3.06
C LEU A 19 -36.50 -0.06 3.86
N PHE A 20 -36.90 -0.25 5.11
CA PHE A 20 -37.25 0.83 6.02
C PHE A 20 -36.09 1.82 6.22
N LEU A 21 -34.87 1.33 6.48
CA LEU A 21 -33.69 2.18 6.60
C LEU A 21 -33.35 2.91 5.30
N THR A 22 -33.52 2.25 4.15
CA THR A 22 -33.30 2.88 2.83
C THR A 22 -34.30 4.03 2.61
N LEU A 23 -35.58 3.79 2.91
CA LEU A 23 -36.62 4.82 2.83
C LEU A 23 -36.36 5.96 3.82
N LEU A 24 -35.94 5.65 5.05
CA LEU A 24 -35.60 6.64 6.06
C LEU A 24 -34.45 7.54 5.59
N VAL A 25 -33.38 6.97 5.04
CA VAL A 25 -32.25 7.72 4.49
C VAL A 25 -32.70 8.65 3.36
N TYR A 26 -33.60 8.17 2.49
CA TYR A 26 -34.17 8.97 1.41
C TYR A 26 -35.01 10.15 1.94
N LEU A 27 -35.91 9.88 2.90
CA LEU A 27 -36.81 10.90 3.47
C LEU A 27 -36.06 11.94 4.32
N LEU A 28 -34.97 11.55 4.99
CA LEU A 28 -34.17 12.47 5.82
C LEU A 28 -33.21 13.34 5.01
N ARG A 29 -32.95 13.00 3.74
CA ARG A 29 -32.00 13.72 2.87
C ARG A 29 -32.18 15.25 2.84
N PRO A 30 -33.39 15.83 2.81
CA PRO A 30 -33.56 17.29 2.82
C PRO A 30 -33.05 17.97 4.09
N PHE A 31 -32.99 17.24 5.20
CA PHE A 31 -32.60 17.76 6.52
C PHE A 31 -31.16 17.43 6.88
N VAL A 32 -30.71 16.21 6.57
CA VAL A 32 -29.36 15.72 6.87
C VAL A 32 -28.91 14.68 5.84
N LEU A 33 -27.68 14.81 5.36
CA LEU A 33 -27.10 13.84 4.45
C LEU A 33 -26.47 12.68 5.24
N ILE A 34 -27.20 11.57 5.42
CA ILE A 34 -26.67 10.35 6.06
C ILE A 34 -25.82 9.58 5.06
N ARG A 35 -24.53 9.40 5.31
CA ARG A 35 -23.62 8.67 4.41
C ARG A 35 -23.10 7.39 5.05
N PHE A 36 -22.80 6.42 4.21
CA PHE A 36 -22.28 5.11 4.61
C PHE A 36 -20.80 5.02 4.26
N LEU A 37 -19.96 4.81 5.27
CA LEU A 37 -18.51 4.63 5.16
C LEU A 37 -18.13 3.20 5.59
N PRO A 38 -18.02 2.25 4.64
CA PRO A 38 -17.52 0.92 4.93
C PRO A 38 -15.99 0.92 5.05
N ILE A 39 -15.47 0.53 6.22
CA ILE A 39 -14.03 0.34 6.43
C ILE A 39 -13.65 -1.10 6.06
N VAL A 40 -12.72 -1.25 5.11
CA VAL A 40 -12.20 -2.54 4.67
C VAL A 40 -11.16 -3.05 5.64
N THR A 41 -11.45 -4.08 6.44
CA THR A 41 -10.54 -4.55 7.51
C THR A 41 -9.69 -5.76 7.14
N HIS A 42 -9.96 -6.44 6.02
CA HIS A 42 -9.35 -7.74 5.71
C HIS A 42 -8.08 -7.65 4.84
N ARG A 43 -7.73 -6.46 4.36
CA ARG A 43 -6.54 -6.18 3.54
C ARG A 43 -5.87 -4.92 4.07
N ILE A 44 -4.62 -5.05 4.53
CA ILE A 44 -3.96 -3.98 5.29
C ILE A 44 -3.79 -2.68 4.52
N GLY A 45 -3.53 -2.75 3.21
CA GLY A 45 -3.38 -1.58 2.35
C GLY A 45 -4.66 -0.75 2.30
N HIS A 46 -5.81 -1.37 2.02
CA HIS A 46 -7.11 -0.67 2.05
C HIS A 46 -7.51 -0.25 3.46
N PHE A 47 -7.15 -1.05 4.48
CA PHE A 47 -7.52 -0.76 5.85
C PHE A 47 -6.87 0.53 6.36
N VAL A 48 -5.60 0.74 6.01
CA VAL A 48 -4.87 1.93 6.43
C VAL A 48 -5.06 3.10 5.45
N GLY A 49 -4.98 2.83 4.14
CA GLY A 49 -5.06 3.83 3.06
C GLY A 49 -6.38 4.58 3.05
N ASN A 50 -7.48 3.84 2.99
CA ASN A 50 -8.80 4.39 2.69
C ASN A 50 -9.33 5.20 3.87
N VAL A 51 -8.99 4.75 5.08
CA VAL A 51 -9.39 5.42 6.33
C VAL A 51 -8.58 6.71 6.51
N GLU A 52 -7.27 6.67 6.32
CA GLU A 52 -6.44 7.88 6.40
C GLU A 52 -6.84 8.90 5.34
N MET A 53 -7.09 8.45 4.10
CA MET A 53 -7.54 9.31 3.01
C MET A 53 -8.83 10.04 3.37
N TYR A 54 -9.84 9.29 3.85
CA TYR A 54 -11.11 9.86 4.28
C TYR A 54 -10.94 10.97 5.32
N PHE A 55 -10.09 10.77 6.33
CA PHE A 55 -9.86 11.80 7.34
C PHE A 55 -9.12 13.02 6.77
N CYS A 56 -8.16 12.81 5.86
CA CYS A 56 -7.47 13.91 5.19
C CYS A 56 -8.41 14.74 4.32
N GLU A 57 -9.28 14.10 3.53
CA GLU A 57 -10.32 14.77 2.75
C GLU A 57 -11.31 15.53 3.66
N ARG A 58 -11.67 14.93 4.81
CA ARG A 58 -12.55 15.56 5.79
C ARG A 58 -11.95 16.82 6.38
N ASP A 59 -10.69 16.76 6.82
CA ASP A 59 -9.96 17.89 7.41
C ASP A 59 -9.69 18.99 6.38
N ALA A 60 -9.58 18.61 5.11
CA ALA A 60 -9.52 19.53 3.98
C ALA A 60 -10.85 20.20 3.62
N GLY A 61 -11.96 19.82 4.27
CA GLY A 61 -13.29 20.34 3.96
C GLY A 61 -13.86 19.85 2.63
N MET A 62 -13.36 18.72 2.10
CA MET A 62 -13.85 18.12 0.84
C MET A 62 -15.16 17.34 1.03
N HIS A 63 -15.57 17.11 2.27
CA HIS A 63 -16.85 16.48 2.60
C HIS A 63 -17.96 17.51 2.84
N PRO A 64 -19.24 17.18 2.58
CA PRO A 64 -20.36 18.07 2.83
C PRO A 64 -20.51 18.45 4.30
N LYS A 65 -20.76 19.74 4.58
CA LYS A 65 -20.83 20.29 5.95
C LYS A 65 -22.00 19.76 6.80
N ASN A 66 -23.14 19.47 6.19
CA ASN A 66 -24.33 18.94 6.88
C ASN A 66 -24.52 17.44 6.58
N SER A 67 -23.50 16.64 6.91
CA SER A 67 -23.52 15.19 6.70
C SER A 67 -23.25 14.41 7.98
N LEU A 68 -23.84 13.23 8.04
CA LEU A 68 -23.70 12.27 9.14
C LEU A 68 -23.13 10.98 8.58
N ASP A 69 -21.90 10.66 8.94
CA ASP A 69 -21.22 9.47 8.41
C ASP A 69 -21.37 8.30 9.37
N LEU A 70 -22.05 7.26 8.89
CA LEU A 70 -22.19 5.96 9.54
C LEU A 70 -21.00 5.09 9.14
N VAL A 71 -20.09 4.90 10.07
CA VAL A 71 -18.87 4.11 9.87
C VAL A 71 -19.08 2.69 10.34
N PHE A 72 -18.70 1.70 9.53
CA PHE A 72 -18.80 0.29 9.94
C PHE A 72 -17.76 -0.59 9.25
N TYR A 73 -17.34 -1.67 9.92
CA TYR A 73 -16.38 -2.62 9.36
C TYR A 73 -17.04 -3.53 8.32
N ALA A 74 -16.53 -3.48 7.09
CA ALA A 74 -16.94 -4.30 5.94
C ALA A 74 -16.20 -5.64 5.92
N GLY A 75 -16.13 -6.31 7.07
CA GLY A 75 -15.44 -7.56 7.26
C GLY A 75 -15.72 -8.14 8.65
N ARG A 76 -15.68 -9.47 8.77
CA ARG A 76 -15.80 -10.14 10.08
C ARG A 76 -14.47 -10.24 10.82
N ASN A 77 -13.38 -10.32 10.05
CA ASN A 77 -12.03 -10.44 10.57
C ASN A 77 -11.24 -9.19 10.16
N SER A 78 -10.35 -8.76 11.04
CA SER A 78 -9.37 -7.72 10.75
C SER A 78 -8.02 -8.35 10.47
N CYS A 79 -7.28 -7.80 9.50
CA CYS A 79 -5.92 -8.23 9.18
C CYS A 79 -4.89 -7.75 10.21
N ASN A 80 -5.26 -6.81 11.08
CA ASN A 80 -4.40 -6.33 12.16
C ASN A 80 -5.22 -5.75 13.31
N LYS A 81 -5.11 -6.35 14.51
CA LYS A 81 -5.88 -5.94 15.69
C LYS A 81 -5.43 -4.60 16.26
N GLN A 82 -4.14 -4.26 16.17
CA GLN A 82 -3.62 -2.98 16.65
C GLN A 82 -4.21 -1.81 15.84
N LEU A 83 -4.31 -1.94 14.51
CA LEU A 83 -4.96 -0.93 13.68
C LEU A 83 -6.44 -0.72 14.03
N ASN A 84 -7.17 -1.77 14.43
CA ASN A 84 -8.55 -1.58 14.91
C ASN A 84 -8.59 -0.65 16.13
N VAL A 85 -7.72 -0.89 17.12
CA VAL A 85 -7.64 -0.10 18.35
C VAL A 85 -7.32 1.36 18.02
N MET A 86 -6.33 1.59 17.16
CA MET A 86 -5.91 2.94 16.79
C MET A 86 -6.99 3.66 15.98
N TRP A 87 -7.62 3.00 15.01
CA TRP A 87 -8.70 3.61 14.24
C TRP A 87 -9.95 3.86 15.08
N GLU A 88 -10.30 2.97 16.00
CA GLU A 88 -11.41 3.20 16.93
C GLU A 88 -11.17 4.46 17.79
N ARG A 89 -9.92 4.67 18.24
CA ARG A 89 -9.52 5.90 18.95
C ARG A 89 -9.71 7.15 18.08
N VAL A 90 -9.29 7.11 16.81
CA VAL A 90 -9.48 8.24 15.88
C VAL A 90 -10.98 8.49 15.62
N LEU A 91 -11.76 7.46 15.31
CA LEU A 91 -13.20 7.55 15.06
C LEU A 91 -13.95 8.20 16.23
N LYS A 92 -13.60 7.82 17.47
CA LYS A 92 -14.13 8.42 18.70
C LYS A 92 -13.75 9.91 18.81
N GLY A 93 -12.50 10.26 18.52
CA GLY A 93 -12.03 11.65 18.52
C GLY A 93 -12.82 12.55 17.57
N TYR A 94 -13.16 12.04 16.38
CA TYR A 94 -13.98 12.73 15.37
C TYR A 94 -15.49 12.65 15.62
N LYS A 95 -15.93 12.02 16.72
CA LYS A 95 -17.34 11.81 17.08
C LYS A 95 -18.16 11.19 15.96
N LEU A 96 -17.54 10.29 15.19
CA LEU A 96 -18.21 9.57 14.11
C LEU A 96 -19.13 8.49 14.67
N ILE A 97 -20.29 8.29 14.03
CA ILE A 97 -21.22 7.26 14.46
C ILE A 97 -20.69 5.91 13.97
N HIS A 98 -20.30 5.07 14.93
CA HIS A 98 -19.84 3.71 14.67
C HIS A 98 -20.78 2.70 15.35
N PRO A 99 -21.81 2.21 14.64
CA PRO A 99 -22.75 1.26 15.21
C PRO A 99 -22.06 -0.07 15.58
N PRO A 100 -22.55 -0.80 16.59
CA PRO A 100 -21.98 -2.09 16.98
C PRO A 100 -21.85 -3.05 15.80
N VAL A 101 -20.78 -3.87 15.79
CA VAL A 101 -20.43 -4.78 14.67
C VAL A 101 -21.58 -5.69 14.24
N LEU A 102 -22.51 -6.03 15.13
CA LEU A 102 -23.71 -6.81 14.80
C LEU A 102 -24.61 -6.14 13.75
N PHE A 103 -24.59 -4.81 13.66
CA PHE A 103 -25.34 -4.02 12.68
C PHE A 103 -24.63 -3.87 11.33
N SER A 104 -23.32 -4.15 11.24
CA SER A 104 -22.56 -4.01 9.99
C SER A 104 -23.20 -4.76 8.82
N GLY A 105 -23.79 -5.93 9.08
CA GLY A 105 -24.49 -6.72 8.06
C GLY A 105 -25.74 -6.05 7.50
N ILE A 106 -26.49 -5.32 8.33
CA ILE A 106 -27.66 -4.53 7.91
C ILE A 106 -27.19 -3.30 7.14
N LEU A 107 -26.24 -2.54 7.69
CA LEU A 107 -25.71 -1.32 7.06
C LEU A 107 -25.10 -1.60 5.69
N MET A 108 -24.33 -2.68 5.54
CA MET A 108 -23.76 -3.08 4.26
C MET A 108 -24.83 -3.45 3.23
N ARG A 109 -25.94 -4.08 3.66
CA ARG A 109 -27.07 -4.35 2.78
C ARG A 109 -27.80 -3.07 2.40
N THR A 110 -28.11 -2.19 3.35
CA THR A 110 -28.71 -0.87 3.08
C THR A 110 -27.87 -0.06 2.10
N GLN A 111 -26.55 0.01 2.31
CA GLN A 111 -25.60 0.61 1.37
C GLN A 111 -25.73 0.00 -0.03
N SER A 112 -25.80 -1.34 -0.15
CA SER A 112 -25.90 -2.04 -1.44
C SER A 112 -27.22 -1.76 -2.18
N TYR A 113 -28.31 -1.50 -1.47
CA TYR A 113 -29.57 -1.05 -2.08
C TYR A 113 -29.46 0.40 -2.55
N ILE A 114 -28.97 1.28 -1.69
CA ILE A 114 -28.73 2.70 -1.98
C ILE A 114 -27.84 2.87 -3.22
N SER A 115 -26.74 2.11 -3.32
CA SER A 115 -25.78 2.23 -4.42
C SER A 115 -26.36 1.87 -5.79
N LYS A 116 -27.49 1.15 -5.84
CA LYS A 116 -28.19 0.81 -7.09
C LYS A 116 -29.15 1.90 -7.57
N ILE A 117 -29.41 2.90 -6.74
CA ILE A 117 -30.32 4.02 -7.04
C ILE A 117 -29.45 5.24 -7.35
N PRO A 118 -29.34 5.68 -8.63
CA PRO A 118 -28.42 6.75 -9.01
C PRO A 118 -28.60 8.05 -8.21
N SER A 119 -29.85 8.43 -7.95
CA SER A 119 -30.17 9.65 -7.18
C SER A 119 -29.73 9.59 -5.71
N MET A 120 -29.44 8.39 -5.18
CA MET A 120 -28.99 8.18 -3.81
C MET A 120 -27.49 7.87 -3.69
N ALA A 121 -26.73 7.86 -4.79
CA ALA A 121 -25.30 7.57 -4.77
C ALA A 121 -24.49 8.54 -3.87
N VAL A 122 -24.99 9.76 -3.64
CA VAL A 122 -24.41 10.77 -2.73
C VAL A 122 -24.34 10.31 -1.26
N HIS A 123 -25.14 9.30 -0.87
CA HIS A 123 -25.11 8.70 0.45
C HIS A 123 -23.97 7.67 0.61
N ILE A 124 -23.18 7.40 -0.44
CA ILE A 124 -22.07 6.47 -0.37
C ILE A 124 -20.76 7.25 -0.31
N VAL A 125 -20.00 7.07 0.77
CA VAL A 125 -18.64 7.58 0.82
C VAL A 125 -17.78 6.67 -0.06
N LYS A 126 -17.12 7.25 -1.06
CA LYS A 126 -16.19 6.50 -1.90
C LYS A 126 -14.95 6.19 -1.09
N ASN A 127 -14.57 4.92 -1.08
CA ASN A 127 -13.25 4.53 -0.62
C ASN A 127 -12.27 4.79 -1.76
N SER A 128 -11.45 5.84 -1.63
CA SER A 128 -10.37 6.09 -2.58
C SER A 128 -9.10 5.39 -2.13
N ASP A 129 -8.47 4.67 -3.05
CA ASP A 129 -7.11 4.15 -2.89
C ASP A 129 -6.07 5.10 -3.54
N SER A 130 -6.53 6.20 -4.18
CA SER A 130 -5.69 7.20 -4.86
C SER A 130 -5.73 8.56 -4.16
N ASP A 131 -4.57 9.18 -3.99
CA ASP A 131 -4.42 10.54 -3.45
C ASP A 131 -4.50 11.60 -4.54
N ASP A 132 -5.52 11.58 -5.41
CA ASP A 132 -5.53 12.38 -6.66
C ASP A 132 -5.40 13.90 -6.43
N SER A 133 -5.84 14.39 -5.27
CA SER A 133 -5.73 15.78 -4.83
C SER A 133 -4.42 16.14 -4.10
N ARG A 134 -3.51 15.18 -3.88
CA ARG A 134 -2.30 15.31 -3.04
C ARG A 134 -2.62 15.78 -1.63
N ILE A 135 -3.77 15.37 -1.10
CA ILE A 135 -4.24 15.88 0.16
C ILE A 135 -3.44 15.30 1.33
N LEU A 136 -2.89 14.10 1.17
CA LEU A 136 -2.18 13.46 2.27
C LEU A 136 -0.98 14.25 2.75
N ARG A 137 -0.15 14.78 1.85
CA ARG A 137 1.01 15.60 2.25
C ARG A 137 0.61 16.92 2.91
N LEU A 138 -0.61 17.38 2.68
CA LEU A 138 -1.12 18.64 3.22
C LEU A 138 -1.77 18.48 4.59
N GLN A 139 -2.03 17.24 5.01
CA GLN A 139 -2.73 16.92 6.25
C GLN A 139 -1.83 16.22 7.26
N LYS A 140 -2.19 16.36 8.54
CA LYS A 140 -1.51 15.64 9.62
C LYS A 140 -1.88 14.16 9.56
N VAL A 141 -0.96 13.31 10.00
CA VAL A 141 -1.22 11.87 10.18
C VAL A 141 -2.15 11.68 11.38
N HIS A 142 -3.23 10.90 11.20
CA HIS A 142 -4.23 10.69 12.25
C HIS A 142 -3.85 9.55 13.22
N LEU A 143 -3.10 8.57 12.72
CA LEU A 143 -2.58 7.47 13.54
C LEU A 143 -1.39 7.95 14.39
N ALA A 144 -1.54 7.84 15.71
CA ALA A 144 -0.48 8.06 16.67
C ALA A 144 -0.53 6.98 17.75
N PHE A 145 0.60 6.63 18.37
CA PHE A 145 0.63 5.78 19.55
C PHE A 145 0.37 6.59 20.82
N THR A 146 -0.18 5.93 21.83
CA THR A 146 -0.24 6.43 23.21
C THR A 146 1.10 6.23 23.91
N ASP A 147 1.32 6.90 25.04
CA ASP A 147 2.56 6.75 25.82
C ASP A 147 2.81 5.30 26.27
N ASP A 148 1.74 4.55 26.58
CA ASP A 148 1.81 3.13 26.92
C ASP A 148 2.22 2.26 25.71
N GLU A 149 1.66 2.55 24.53
CA GLU A 149 2.05 1.91 23.28
C GLU A 149 3.51 2.26 22.91
N GLU A 150 3.94 3.51 23.09
CA GLU A 150 5.33 3.93 22.89
C GLU A 150 6.29 3.18 23.84
N ARG A 151 5.91 3.02 25.11
CA ARG A 151 6.71 2.25 26.08
C ARG A 151 6.80 0.78 25.68
N LYS A 152 5.67 0.13 25.35
CA LYS A 152 5.63 -1.26 24.86
C LYS A 152 6.48 -1.45 23.60
N GLY A 153 6.43 -0.49 22.69
CA GLY A 153 7.22 -0.52 21.47
C GLY A 153 8.73 -0.43 21.76
N ARG A 154 9.16 0.47 22.64
CA ARG A 154 10.57 0.54 23.08
C ARG A 154 11.02 -0.75 23.76
N GLU A 155 10.19 -1.35 24.62
CA GLU A 155 10.46 -2.65 25.24
C GLU A 155 10.59 -3.77 24.20
N ALA A 156 9.72 -3.78 23.17
CA ALA A 156 9.81 -4.72 22.08
C ALA A 156 11.12 -4.57 21.29
N LEU A 157 11.55 -3.33 20.98
CA LEU A 157 12.84 -3.08 20.30
C LEU A 157 14.02 -3.61 21.12
N LYS A 158 14.04 -3.39 22.45
CA LYS A 158 15.07 -3.95 23.35
C LYS A 158 15.10 -5.47 23.30
N SER A 159 13.93 -6.10 23.22
CA SER A 159 13.84 -7.56 23.10
C SER A 159 14.46 -8.10 21.80
N PHE A 160 14.54 -7.30 20.74
CA PHE A 160 15.27 -7.62 19.51
C PHE A 160 16.77 -7.29 19.57
N GLY A 161 17.25 -6.78 20.71
CA GLY A 161 18.66 -6.44 20.91
C GLY A 161 19.05 -5.03 20.45
N LEU A 162 18.08 -4.14 20.21
CA LEU A 162 18.36 -2.74 19.87
C LEU A 162 18.72 -1.95 21.13
N PRO A 163 19.82 -1.18 21.14
CA PRO A 163 20.10 -0.23 22.20
C PRO A 163 19.12 0.94 22.17
N ASP A 164 19.10 1.72 23.24
CA ASP A 164 18.30 2.95 23.31
C ASP A 164 18.72 3.92 22.18
N ASN A 165 17.74 4.55 21.54
CA ASN A 165 17.89 5.46 20.40
C ASN A 165 18.46 4.85 19.11
N ALA A 166 18.58 3.53 19.01
CA ALA A 166 18.93 2.88 17.74
C ALA A 166 17.88 3.21 16.67
N GLU A 167 18.34 3.69 15.53
CA GLU A 167 17.50 3.82 14.35
C GLU A 167 17.45 2.49 13.59
N PHE A 168 16.36 2.26 12.87
CA PHE A 168 16.18 1.07 12.07
C PHE A 168 15.44 1.37 10.78
N VAL A 169 15.65 0.52 9.78
CA VAL A 169 14.97 0.55 8.48
C VAL A 169 14.14 -0.72 8.32
N CYS A 170 13.07 -0.63 7.54
CA CYS A 170 12.22 -1.77 7.20
C CYS A 170 12.43 -2.16 5.74
N ILE A 171 12.59 -3.46 5.48
CA ILE A 171 12.63 -4.01 4.12
C ILE A 171 11.44 -4.95 3.89
N PHE A 172 10.86 -4.90 2.69
CA PHE A 172 9.74 -5.76 2.32
C PHE A 172 9.80 -6.13 0.84
N ALA A 173 9.91 -7.43 0.56
CA ALA A 173 9.74 -7.99 -0.78
C ALA A 173 8.47 -8.83 -0.79
N ARG A 174 7.53 -8.51 -1.68
CA ARG A 174 6.27 -9.24 -1.81
C ARG A 174 6.51 -10.67 -2.29
N ASP A 175 5.82 -11.62 -1.66
CA ASP A 175 5.60 -12.97 -2.20
C ASP A 175 4.10 -13.34 -2.15
N ASN A 176 3.77 -14.51 -2.70
CA ASN A 176 2.41 -15.03 -2.76
C ASN A 176 1.95 -15.82 -1.52
N ALA A 177 2.78 -15.94 -0.47
CA ALA A 177 2.48 -16.79 0.68
C ALA A 177 1.24 -16.30 1.44
N TYR A 178 1.16 -15.00 1.73
CA TYR A 178 0.03 -14.42 2.46
C TYR A 178 -1.33 -14.71 1.82
N LEU A 179 -1.45 -14.54 0.50
CA LEU A 179 -2.72 -14.77 -0.21
C LEU A 179 -3.05 -16.26 -0.31
N SER A 180 -2.05 -17.09 -0.58
CA SER A 180 -2.20 -18.55 -0.65
C SER A 180 -2.64 -19.14 0.70
N THR A 181 -2.12 -18.61 1.81
CA THR A 181 -2.45 -19.10 3.16
C THR A 181 -3.78 -18.56 3.66
N LEU A 182 -4.06 -17.26 3.55
CA LEU A 182 -5.27 -16.66 4.15
C LEU A 182 -6.50 -16.73 3.24
N PHE A 183 -6.31 -16.87 1.94
CA PHE A 183 -7.39 -16.92 0.96
C PHE A 183 -7.22 -18.08 -0.03
N PRO A 184 -7.12 -19.35 0.45
CA PRO A 184 -6.74 -20.51 -0.36
C PRO A 184 -7.74 -20.86 -1.48
N LYS A 185 -8.95 -20.30 -1.44
CA LYS A 185 -9.98 -20.50 -2.47
C LYS A 185 -9.92 -19.47 -3.60
N GLY A 186 -9.10 -18.44 -3.46
CA GLY A 186 -8.92 -17.42 -4.50
C GLY A 186 -7.80 -17.81 -5.46
N ASN A 187 -7.99 -17.52 -6.75
CA ASN A 187 -6.89 -17.56 -7.72
C ASN A 187 -6.18 -16.21 -7.69
N TRP A 188 -4.98 -16.15 -7.10
CA TRP A 188 -4.21 -14.92 -6.89
C TRP A 188 -2.98 -14.80 -7.80
N GLY A 189 -2.76 -15.78 -8.68
CA GLY A 189 -1.59 -15.80 -9.58
C GLY A 189 -1.53 -14.55 -10.47
N TYR A 190 -2.66 -13.87 -10.63
CA TYR A 190 -2.72 -12.61 -11.37
C TYR A 190 -2.00 -11.43 -10.72
N HIS A 191 -1.45 -11.60 -9.53
CA HIS A 191 -0.58 -10.61 -8.91
C HIS A 191 0.90 -10.99 -8.95
N ASP A 192 1.28 -12.19 -9.42
CA ASP A 192 2.64 -12.73 -9.24
C ASP A 192 3.72 -11.88 -9.93
N TYR A 193 3.37 -11.13 -10.97
CA TYR A 193 4.28 -10.16 -11.63
C TYR A 193 4.87 -9.09 -10.69
N ARG A 194 4.24 -8.86 -9.52
CA ARG A 194 4.72 -7.91 -8.49
C ARG A 194 5.57 -8.56 -7.41
N ASP A 195 5.66 -9.89 -7.38
CA ASP A 195 6.51 -10.58 -6.42
C ASP A 195 7.97 -10.24 -6.67
N ALA A 196 8.77 -10.24 -5.61
CA ALA A 196 10.19 -9.95 -5.68
C ALA A 196 10.97 -10.91 -4.78
N ASP A 197 12.16 -11.29 -5.21
CA ASP A 197 13.05 -12.11 -4.41
C ASP A 197 13.71 -11.27 -3.32
N ILE A 198 13.45 -11.63 -2.06
CA ILE A 198 14.05 -10.96 -0.90
C ILE A 198 15.57 -11.03 -0.90
N ARG A 199 16.17 -12.04 -1.55
CA ARG A 199 17.64 -12.17 -1.67
C ARG A 199 18.27 -10.97 -2.38
N ASN A 200 17.53 -10.32 -3.29
CA ASN A 200 18.01 -9.12 -3.97
C ASN A 200 18.12 -7.90 -3.04
N TYR A 201 17.55 -7.93 -1.84
CA TYR A 201 17.59 -6.82 -0.88
C TYR A 201 18.76 -6.95 0.11
N MET A 202 19.50 -8.06 0.07
CA MET A 202 20.46 -8.39 1.13
C MET A 202 21.68 -7.48 1.15
N ASP A 203 22.19 -7.07 0.00
CA ASP A 203 23.31 -6.12 -0.08
C ASP A 203 22.90 -4.77 0.53
N ALA A 204 21.68 -4.29 0.23
CA ALA A 204 21.12 -3.11 0.84
C ALA A 204 20.96 -3.27 2.36
N ALA A 205 20.44 -4.41 2.84
CA ALA A 205 20.30 -4.68 4.27
C ALA A 205 21.66 -4.65 5.00
N VAL A 206 22.67 -5.33 4.46
CA VAL A 206 24.02 -5.33 5.03
C VAL A 206 24.62 -3.93 5.04
N GLU A 207 24.48 -3.16 3.96
CA GLU A 207 24.95 -1.78 3.91
C GLU A 207 24.25 -0.88 4.94
N MET A 208 22.94 -1.04 5.14
CA MET A 208 22.22 -0.29 6.17
C MET A 208 22.74 -0.59 7.57
N THR A 209 23.16 -1.83 7.86
CA THR A 209 23.82 -2.14 9.14
C THR A 209 25.19 -1.46 9.29
N ARG A 210 25.98 -1.35 8.21
CA ARG A 210 27.25 -0.61 8.23
C ARG A 210 27.04 0.89 8.45
N ARG A 211 25.89 1.41 8.02
CA ARG A 211 25.46 2.80 8.22
C ARG A 211 24.82 3.07 9.58
N GLY A 212 24.79 2.07 10.47
CA GLY A 212 24.34 2.18 11.86
C GLY A 212 22.87 1.82 12.10
N TYR A 213 22.16 1.33 11.08
CA TYR A 213 20.75 0.96 11.21
C TYR A 213 20.57 -0.52 11.54
N TYR A 214 19.64 -0.83 12.44
CA TYR A 214 19.04 -2.16 12.43
C TYR A 214 18.13 -2.31 11.22
N VAL A 215 17.96 -3.54 10.74
CA VAL A 215 17.13 -3.85 9.58
C VAL A 215 16.08 -4.87 9.96
N PHE A 216 14.81 -4.52 9.84
CA PHE A 216 13.71 -5.46 9.98
C PHE A 216 13.19 -5.86 8.60
N ARG A 217 13.29 -7.14 8.25
CA ARG A 217 12.44 -7.70 7.19
C ARG A 217 11.02 -7.79 7.72
N MET A 218 10.09 -7.15 7.02
CA MET A 218 8.69 -7.09 7.39
C MET A 218 7.87 -8.18 6.68
N GLY A 219 6.68 -8.46 7.22
CA GLY A 219 5.70 -9.38 6.62
C GLY A 219 5.00 -10.24 7.68
N ALA A 220 3.72 -10.53 7.48
CA ALA A 220 2.95 -11.35 8.41
C ALA A 220 3.05 -12.85 8.10
N VAL A 221 3.08 -13.21 6.82
CA VAL A 221 3.21 -14.59 6.32
C VAL A 221 4.09 -14.53 5.07
N MET A 222 5.27 -15.13 5.15
CA MET A 222 6.27 -15.13 4.08
C MET A 222 6.68 -16.55 3.71
N LYS A 223 7.11 -16.76 2.46
CA LYS A 223 7.37 -18.09 1.90
C LYS A 223 8.61 -18.77 2.49
N THR A 224 9.71 -18.04 2.59
CA THR A 224 11.00 -18.58 3.04
C THR A 224 11.72 -17.62 4.00
N PRO A 225 12.45 -18.15 5.00
CA PRO A 225 13.28 -17.34 5.87
C PRO A 225 14.44 -16.73 5.09
N LEU A 226 15.03 -15.67 5.64
CA LEU A 226 16.29 -15.12 5.16
C LEU A 226 17.39 -16.18 5.27
N PRO A 227 18.41 -16.12 4.39
CA PRO A 227 19.61 -16.93 4.60
C PRO A 227 20.19 -16.64 5.98
N LYS A 228 20.87 -17.62 6.59
CA LYS A 228 21.57 -17.38 7.87
C LYS A 228 22.66 -16.34 7.65
N LEU A 229 22.46 -15.16 8.22
CA LEU A 229 23.44 -14.08 8.22
C LEU A 229 24.14 -14.08 9.56
N ASN A 230 25.46 -13.96 9.55
CA ASN A 230 26.23 -13.69 10.77
C ASN A 230 26.18 -12.19 11.11
N ASN A 231 24.97 -11.61 11.17
CA ASN A 231 24.74 -10.20 11.47
C ASN A 231 23.48 -10.04 12.33
N PRO A 232 23.62 -9.77 13.65
CA PRO A 232 22.48 -9.69 14.57
C PRO A 232 21.62 -8.43 14.36
N MET A 233 22.09 -7.44 13.60
CA MET A 233 21.33 -6.24 13.29
C MET A 233 20.28 -6.46 12.19
N ILE A 234 20.25 -7.63 11.54
CA ILE A 234 19.24 -7.98 10.53
C ILE A 234 18.25 -8.97 11.16
N ILE A 235 17.01 -8.52 11.36
CA ILE A 235 15.93 -9.29 11.99
C ILE A 235 14.92 -9.75 10.93
N ASP A 236 14.72 -11.06 10.84
CA ASP A 236 13.68 -11.67 10.01
C ASP A 236 12.35 -11.81 10.80
N LEU A 237 11.61 -10.71 10.91
CA LEU A 237 10.41 -10.62 11.75
C LEU A 237 9.35 -11.69 11.42
N PRO A 238 9.00 -12.01 10.15
CA PRO A 238 8.01 -13.03 9.83
C PRO A 238 8.30 -14.42 10.41
N PHE A 239 9.57 -14.71 10.70
CA PHE A 239 10.04 -15.98 11.26
C PHE A 239 10.47 -15.87 12.73
N SER A 240 10.15 -14.75 13.39
CA SER A 240 10.36 -14.55 14.83
C SER A 240 9.09 -14.86 15.62
N ASP A 241 9.25 -15.56 16.73
CA ASP A 241 8.23 -15.80 17.76
C ASP A 241 7.68 -14.51 18.40
N LYS A 242 8.43 -13.41 18.29
CA LYS A 242 8.05 -12.09 18.82
C LYS A 242 7.06 -11.37 17.92
N ARG A 243 6.90 -11.74 16.64
CA ARG A 243 6.03 -11.02 15.70
C ARG A 243 4.58 -11.05 16.16
N ASN A 244 3.95 -9.88 16.18
CA ASN A 244 2.53 -9.72 16.48
C ASN A 244 2.00 -8.45 15.83
N ASP A 245 0.67 -8.30 15.82
CA ASP A 245 -0.01 -7.19 15.15
C ASP A 245 0.43 -5.80 15.66
N PHE A 246 0.80 -5.67 16.94
CA PHE A 246 1.29 -4.41 17.50
C PHE A 246 2.69 -4.08 16.96
N ILE A 247 3.63 -5.04 17.01
CA ILE A 247 5.01 -4.83 16.55
C ILE A 247 5.05 -4.53 15.05
N ASP A 248 4.22 -5.18 14.24
CA ASP A 248 4.12 -4.88 12.80
C ASP A 248 3.88 -3.38 12.55
N ILE A 249 2.85 -2.82 13.20
CA ILE A 249 2.48 -1.41 13.02
C ILE A 249 3.52 -0.48 13.65
N TYR A 250 4.03 -0.85 14.82
CA TYR A 250 5.06 -0.06 15.51
C TYR A 250 6.31 0.10 14.66
N LEU A 251 6.83 -0.98 14.06
CA LEU A 251 8.00 -0.93 13.20
C LEU A 251 7.77 -0.08 11.95
N TRP A 252 6.65 -0.26 11.24
CA TRP A 252 6.31 0.58 10.07
C TRP A 252 6.20 2.08 10.43
N MET A 253 5.71 2.40 11.63
CA MET A 253 5.55 3.79 12.08
C MET A 253 6.83 4.42 12.63
N LYS A 254 7.79 3.62 13.09
CA LYS A 254 8.97 4.11 13.81
C LYS A 254 10.29 3.97 13.05
N CYS A 255 10.30 3.25 11.92
CA CYS A 255 11.47 3.18 11.08
C CYS A 255 11.91 4.57 10.57
N ARG A 256 13.20 4.69 10.26
CA ARG A 256 13.79 5.85 9.59
C ARG A 256 13.24 6.01 8.17
N PHE A 257 13.28 4.92 7.41
CA PHE A 257 12.71 4.79 6.08
C PHE A 257 12.44 3.32 5.74
N CYS A 258 11.77 3.08 4.62
CA CYS A 258 11.43 1.75 4.14
C CYS A 258 12.00 1.46 2.74
N ILE A 259 12.30 0.20 2.45
CA ILE A 259 12.61 -0.30 1.11
C ILE A 259 11.59 -1.39 0.79
N ALA A 260 10.67 -1.14 -0.13
CA ALA A 260 9.52 -2.02 -0.33
C ALA A 260 9.18 -2.23 -1.81
N SER A 261 8.72 -3.44 -2.15
CA SER A 261 8.03 -3.68 -3.41
C SER A 261 6.52 -3.38 -3.33
N SER A 262 5.85 -3.45 -4.47
CA SER A 262 4.42 -3.17 -4.62
C SER A 262 3.53 -4.17 -3.86
N ALA A 263 3.07 -3.77 -2.68
CA ALA A 263 2.18 -4.56 -1.83
C ALA A 263 1.35 -3.73 -0.85
N GLY A 264 0.28 -4.33 -0.31
CA GLY A 264 -0.58 -3.69 0.68
C GLY A 264 0.17 -3.14 1.90
N PRO A 265 1.10 -3.88 2.54
CA PRO A 265 1.88 -3.35 3.65
C PRO A 265 2.71 -2.10 3.31
N ALA A 266 3.15 -1.95 2.06
CA ALA A 266 3.90 -0.76 1.62
C ALA A 266 3.05 0.53 1.61
N VAL A 267 1.72 0.41 1.71
CA VAL A 267 0.81 1.56 1.91
C VAL A 267 0.95 2.14 3.31
N ILE A 268 1.34 1.35 4.31
CA ILE A 268 1.49 1.82 5.70
C ILE A 268 2.53 2.94 5.82
N PRO A 269 3.80 2.78 5.40
CA PRO A 269 4.76 3.88 5.47
C PRO A 269 4.33 5.08 4.61
N LEU A 270 3.64 4.85 3.48
CA LEU A 270 3.09 5.92 2.64
C LEU A 270 2.07 6.79 3.38
N VAL A 271 1.05 6.19 4.00
CA VAL A 271 0.05 6.94 4.79
C VAL A 271 0.64 7.53 6.07
N LEU A 272 1.83 7.11 6.49
CA LEU A 272 2.51 7.72 7.62
C LEU A 272 3.47 8.83 7.19
N ARG A 273 3.51 9.13 5.88
CA ARG A 273 4.41 10.10 5.25
C ARG A 273 5.87 9.76 5.58
N LYS A 274 6.18 8.47 5.68
CA LYS A 274 7.54 7.97 5.91
C LYS A 274 8.29 7.91 4.60
N PRO A 275 9.55 8.37 4.56
CA PRO A 275 10.41 8.19 3.39
C PRO A 275 10.45 6.72 3.00
N THR A 276 10.19 6.44 1.72
CA THR A 276 10.11 5.08 1.21
C THR A 276 10.80 4.97 -0.14
N VAL A 277 11.59 3.93 -0.30
CA VAL A 277 12.19 3.50 -1.55
C VAL A 277 11.35 2.37 -2.14
N PHE A 278 10.68 2.65 -3.24
CA PHE A 278 9.93 1.66 -3.99
C PHE A 278 10.83 0.99 -5.01
N VAL A 279 11.12 -0.29 -4.81
CA VAL A 279 11.91 -1.07 -5.75
C VAL A 279 11.05 -2.19 -6.33
N ASN A 280 11.47 -2.74 -7.46
CA ASN A 280 10.73 -3.77 -8.16
C ASN A 280 9.26 -3.36 -8.42
N TRP A 281 9.02 -2.08 -8.67
CA TRP A 281 7.66 -1.58 -8.65
C TRP A 281 6.92 -1.84 -9.94
N LEU A 282 5.77 -2.52 -9.80
CA LEU A 282 4.72 -2.64 -10.80
C LEU A 282 3.36 -2.81 -10.09
N PRO A 283 2.26 -2.47 -10.75
CA PRO A 283 2.17 -1.82 -12.06
C PRO A 283 2.42 -0.30 -11.95
N LEU A 284 2.88 0.32 -13.04
CA LEU A 284 3.19 1.77 -13.07
C LEU A 284 1.99 2.67 -12.70
N PRO A 285 0.72 2.34 -13.06
CA PRO A 285 -0.43 3.18 -12.68
C PRO A 285 -0.65 3.30 -11.17
N TYR A 286 -0.03 2.44 -10.36
CA TYR A 286 -0.06 2.56 -8.90
C TYR A 286 1.00 3.49 -8.35
N ILE A 287 1.81 4.13 -9.21
CA ILE A 287 2.64 5.28 -8.86
C ILE A 287 1.69 6.42 -8.43
N THR A 288 1.33 6.40 -7.16
CA THR A 288 0.44 7.37 -6.53
C THR A 288 1.31 8.20 -5.62
N HIS A 289 1.44 9.51 -5.86
CA HIS A 289 2.26 10.40 -5.03
C HIS A 289 1.63 10.61 -3.65
N TRP A 290 2.26 10.09 -2.60
CA TRP A 290 1.89 10.39 -1.20
C TRP A 290 2.91 11.34 -0.53
N ASN A 291 4.19 11.25 -0.91
CA ASN A 291 5.27 12.09 -0.35
C ASN A 291 6.40 12.35 -1.37
N ASP A 292 6.94 13.57 -1.37
CA ASP A 292 8.03 14.04 -2.24
C ASP A 292 9.40 13.45 -1.83
N ASP A 293 9.53 12.95 -0.60
CA ASP A 293 10.74 12.28 -0.09
C ASP A 293 10.90 10.83 -0.56
N ASN A 294 9.98 10.31 -1.38
CA ASN A 294 10.03 8.93 -1.84
C ASN A 294 10.92 8.77 -3.07
N LEU A 295 11.65 7.66 -3.12
CA LEU A 295 12.41 7.22 -4.30
C LEU A 295 11.75 6.00 -4.93
N PHE A 296 12.01 5.81 -6.22
CA PHE A 296 11.40 4.74 -6.99
C PHE A 296 12.35 4.15 -8.04
N ILE A 297 12.33 2.84 -8.24
CA ILE A 297 12.86 2.16 -9.42
C ILE A 297 11.87 1.07 -9.88
N PRO A 298 11.52 1.02 -11.19
CA PRO A 298 10.57 0.05 -11.71
C PRO A 298 11.22 -1.33 -11.90
N LYS A 299 10.43 -2.40 -11.91
CA LYS A 299 10.88 -3.66 -12.56
C LYS A 299 11.12 -3.38 -14.03
N ARG A 300 12.10 -4.08 -14.61
CA ARG A 300 12.32 -4.05 -16.05
C ARG A 300 11.38 -5.03 -16.75
N LEU A 301 10.96 -4.68 -17.96
CA LEU A 301 10.05 -5.45 -18.79
C LEU A 301 10.70 -5.70 -20.13
N PHE A 302 10.60 -6.93 -20.63
CA PHE A 302 11.10 -7.31 -21.95
C PHE A 302 10.01 -8.07 -22.70
N ILE A 303 9.78 -7.75 -23.97
CA ILE A 303 8.88 -8.55 -24.81
C ILE A 303 9.70 -9.72 -25.38
N ARG A 304 9.30 -10.95 -25.12
CA ARG A 304 9.86 -12.12 -25.83
C ARG A 304 9.22 -12.25 -27.21
N ARG A 305 9.95 -11.86 -28.26
CA ARG A 305 9.63 -12.24 -29.64
C ARG A 305 10.68 -13.22 -30.16
N LEU A 306 10.24 -14.39 -30.61
CA LEU A 306 11.05 -15.28 -31.44
C LEU A 306 11.11 -14.69 -32.85
N ASN A 307 12.29 -14.39 -33.38
CA ASN A 307 12.42 -14.12 -34.81
C ASN A 307 12.22 -15.44 -35.61
N ARG A 308 11.91 -15.34 -36.91
CA ARG A 308 11.74 -16.48 -37.83
C ARG A 308 12.95 -17.43 -37.88
N ASP A 309 14.13 -16.96 -37.44
CA ASP A 309 15.39 -17.73 -37.39
C ASP A 309 15.83 -18.11 -35.96
N ALA A 310 14.90 -18.24 -35.01
CA ALA A 310 15.11 -18.73 -33.63
C ALA A 310 16.07 -17.90 -32.73
N SER A 311 16.49 -16.70 -33.15
CA SER A 311 17.22 -15.76 -32.29
C SER A 311 16.26 -14.89 -31.44
N PHE A 312 16.66 -14.63 -30.20
CA PHE A 312 15.92 -13.79 -29.25
C PHE A 312 16.24 -12.30 -29.51
N LEU A 313 15.20 -11.47 -29.64
CA LEU A 313 15.33 -10.02 -29.61
C LEU A 313 14.78 -9.50 -28.28
N GLU A 314 15.63 -8.93 -27.43
CA GLU A 314 15.19 -8.16 -26.27
C GLU A 314 14.68 -6.80 -26.75
N GLN A 315 13.36 -6.59 -26.72
CA GLN A 315 12.79 -5.26 -26.93
C GLN A 315 12.81 -4.47 -25.62
N ASN A 316 13.12 -3.18 -25.74
CA ASN A 316 13.46 -2.27 -24.65
C ASN A 316 12.29 -2.13 -23.64
N LEU A 317 12.65 -1.83 -22.39
CA LEU A 317 11.74 -1.51 -21.27
C LEU A 317 10.55 -0.64 -21.71
N PHE A 318 10.80 0.28 -22.62
CA PHE A 318 9.86 1.32 -23.03
C PHE A 318 8.81 0.87 -24.03
N GLU A 319 9.12 -0.06 -24.94
CA GLU A 319 8.10 -0.67 -25.81
C GLU A 319 7.17 -1.57 -24.99
N ALA A 320 7.68 -2.20 -23.92
CA ALA A 320 6.84 -2.92 -22.97
C ALA A 320 6.02 -2.00 -22.05
N LEU A 321 6.53 -0.81 -21.73
CA LEU A 321 5.82 0.17 -20.92
C LEU A 321 4.67 0.85 -21.68
N SER A 322 4.79 1.07 -23.00
CA SER A 322 3.70 1.63 -23.81
C SER A 322 2.46 0.73 -23.86
N VAL A 323 2.63 -0.58 -23.77
CA VAL A 323 1.51 -1.54 -23.67
C VAL A 323 0.89 -1.56 -22.26
N ASN A 324 1.59 -1.05 -21.24
CA ASN A 324 1.36 -1.31 -19.82
C ASN A 324 0.64 -0.17 -19.07
N ILE A 325 0.62 1.06 -19.58
CA ILE A 325 0.24 2.25 -18.77
C ILE A 325 -1.23 2.26 -18.30
N GLY A 326 -2.09 1.37 -18.79
CA GLY A 326 -3.45 1.18 -18.27
C GLY A 326 -3.64 -0.04 -17.36
N TRP A 327 -2.63 -0.93 -17.28
CA TRP A 327 -2.83 -2.30 -16.82
C TRP A 327 -2.72 -2.46 -15.31
N ARG A 328 -3.68 -3.19 -14.76
CA ARG A 328 -3.83 -3.40 -13.30
C ARG A 328 -3.85 -4.89 -12.94
N ASN A 329 -3.96 -5.78 -13.93
CA ASN A 329 -4.06 -7.22 -13.75
C ASN A 329 -3.06 -7.98 -14.63
N SER A 330 -2.80 -9.25 -14.30
CA SER A 330 -1.80 -10.05 -15.03
C SER A 330 -2.22 -10.54 -16.42
N SER A 331 -3.53 -10.72 -16.66
CA SER A 331 -4.01 -11.27 -17.94
C SER A 331 -3.56 -10.37 -19.08
N GLU A 332 -3.58 -9.07 -18.83
CA GLU A 332 -3.05 -8.07 -19.74
C GLU A 332 -1.55 -8.29 -20.03
N TYR A 333 -0.74 -8.60 -19.01
CA TYR A 333 0.70 -8.82 -19.19
C TYR A 333 1.08 -10.17 -19.82
N TYR A 334 0.52 -11.28 -19.35
CA TYR A 334 0.99 -12.61 -19.77
C TYR A 334 0.64 -12.94 -21.21
N ASP A 335 -0.45 -12.38 -21.74
CA ASP A 335 -0.89 -12.59 -23.12
C ASP A 335 0.03 -11.90 -24.16
N THR A 336 0.97 -11.05 -23.70
CA THR A 336 1.94 -10.34 -24.56
C THR A 336 3.33 -10.97 -24.62
N GLY A 337 3.58 -12.05 -23.87
CA GLY A 337 4.93 -12.66 -23.78
C GLY A 337 5.95 -11.77 -23.07
N LEU A 338 5.49 -10.88 -22.18
CA LEU A 338 6.35 -10.03 -21.37
C LEU A 338 7.06 -10.81 -20.27
N GLU A 339 8.35 -10.54 -20.10
CA GLU A 339 9.14 -10.99 -18.97
C GLU A 339 9.45 -9.86 -18.01
N PHE A 340 9.26 -10.15 -16.73
CA PHE A 340 9.53 -9.26 -15.63
C PHE A 340 10.91 -9.54 -15.07
N VAL A 341 11.81 -8.59 -15.23
CA VAL A 341 13.17 -8.67 -14.69
C VAL A 341 13.25 -7.80 -13.45
N GLU A 342 13.57 -8.44 -12.33
CA GLU A 342 13.78 -7.75 -11.06
C GLU A 342 14.91 -6.74 -11.12
N ASN A 343 14.84 -5.75 -10.24
CA ASN A 343 16.00 -4.91 -9.98
C ASN A 343 17.12 -5.76 -9.39
N THR A 344 18.34 -5.50 -9.86
CA THR A 344 19.51 -6.23 -9.37
C THR A 344 19.81 -5.86 -7.91
N PRO A 345 20.52 -6.70 -7.15
CA PRO A 345 20.96 -6.34 -5.80
C PRO A 345 21.71 -5.01 -5.74
N ARG A 346 22.51 -4.73 -6.79
CA ARG A 346 23.25 -3.48 -6.92
C ARG A 346 22.33 -2.28 -7.12
N GLU A 347 21.33 -2.38 -7.99
CA GLU A 347 20.35 -1.30 -8.20
C GLU A 347 19.58 -0.96 -6.92
N ILE A 348 19.17 -1.98 -6.15
CA ILE A 348 18.47 -1.80 -4.87
C ILE A 348 19.40 -1.17 -3.81
N LEU A 349 20.64 -1.64 -3.73
CA LEU A 349 21.67 -1.08 -2.85
C LEU A 349 21.91 0.41 -3.14
N ASP A 350 22.10 0.77 -4.41
CA ASP A 350 22.44 2.13 -4.81
C ASP A 350 21.32 3.12 -4.46
N VAL A 351 20.05 2.76 -4.68
CA VAL A 351 18.91 3.63 -4.31
C VAL A 351 18.66 3.66 -2.79
N ALA A 352 19.00 2.60 -2.06
CA ALA A 352 18.93 2.59 -0.60
C ALA A 352 19.98 3.52 0.02
N ILE A 353 21.20 3.53 -0.52
CA ILE A 353 22.26 4.48 -0.18
C ILE A 353 21.78 5.91 -0.48
N GLU A 354 21.22 6.13 -1.66
CA GLU A 354 20.73 7.45 -2.06
C GLU A 354 19.67 7.98 -1.09
N MET A 355 18.73 7.14 -0.67
CA MET A 355 17.73 7.53 0.33
C MET A 355 18.37 7.95 1.66
N ASP A 356 19.29 7.15 2.20
CA ASP A 356 19.98 7.48 3.45
C ASP A 356 20.76 8.80 3.32
N ASP A 357 21.49 8.98 2.23
CA ASP A 357 22.27 10.18 1.95
C ASP A 357 21.37 11.42 1.82
N ARG A 358 20.19 11.29 1.19
CA ARG A 358 19.17 12.36 1.13
C ARG A 358 18.64 12.71 2.51
N LEU A 359 18.29 11.72 3.33
CA LEU A 359 17.79 11.92 4.69
C LEU A 359 18.84 12.47 5.66
N LYS A 360 20.11 12.32 5.35
CA LYS A 360 21.25 12.94 6.06
C LYS A 360 21.63 14.32 5.50
N GLY A 361 21.01 14.75 4.39
CA GLY A 361 21.31 16.03 3.75
C GLY A 361 22.67 16.09 3.04
N VAL A 362 23.27 14.93 2.74
CA VAL A 362 24.59 14.83 2.08
C VAL A 362 24.49 14.48 0.60
N HIS A 363 23.29 14.12 0.11
CA HIS A 363 23.05 13.88 -1.30
C HIS A 363 23.05 15.18 -2.11
N VAL A 364 23.79 15.21 -3.21
CA VAL A 364 23.85 16.35 -4.13
C VAL A 364 23.17 15.99 -5.46
N THR A 365 22.08 16.68 -5.76
CA THR A 365 21.41 16.61 -7.06
C THR A 365 22.17 17.47 -8.08
N GLY A 366 22.67 16.84 -9.16
CA GLY A 366 23.32 17.53 -10.28
C GLY A 366 22.36 17.86 -11.44
N GLN A 367 22.78 18.74 -12.35
CA GLN A 367 21.99 19.09 -13.55
C GLN A 367 21.69 17.87 -14.44
N GLU A 368 22.65 16.94 -14.54
CA GLU A 368 22.48 15.71 -15.32
C GLU A 368 21.39 14.81 -14.74
N ASP A 369 21.26 14.73 -13.42
CA ASP A 369 20.20 13.94 -12.77
C ASP A 369 18.83 14.53 -13.09
N GLU A 370 18.64 15.85 -12.97
CA GLU A 370 17.39 16.51 -13.36
C GLU A 370 17.05 16.31 -14.85
N ARG A 371 18.07 16.34 -15.72
CA ARG A 371 17.90 16.05 -17.15
C ARG A 371 17.38 14.62 -17.37
N LEU A 372 17.97 13.63 -16.70
CA LEU A 372 17.55 12.23 -16.80
C LEU A 372 16.16 11.98 -16.21
N GLN A 373 15.81 12.62 -15.09
CA GLN A 373 14.45 12.59 -14.53
C GLN A 373 13.43 13.13 -15.54
N ALA A 374 13.73 14.28 -16.15
CA ALA A 374 12.87 14.89 -17.14
C ALA A 374 12.70 13.99 -18.39
N GLN A 375 13.77 13.36 -18.86
CA GLN A 375 13.71 12.39 -19.97
C GLN A 375 12.85 11.18 -19.63
N PHE A 376 13.10 10.55 -18.47
CA PHE A 376 12.31 9.40 -18.02
C PHE A 376 10.82 9.74 -17.97
N TRP A 377 10.46 10.82 -17.29
CA TRP A 377 9.05 11.19 -17.13
C TRP A 377 8.42 11.75 -18.41
N GLY A 378 9.18 12.46 -19.24
CA GLY A 378 8.69 12.95 -20.53
C GLY A 378 8.24 11.79 -21.42
N MET A 379 9.06 10.75 -21.47
CA MET A 379 8.74 9.51 -22.18
C MET A 379 7.57 8.77 -21.52
N ILE A 380 7.57 8.54 -20.20
CA ILE A 380 6.43 7.88 -19.53
C ILE A 380 5.11 8.62 -19.76
N THR A 381 5.12 9.96 -19.71
CA THR A 381 3.92 10.79 -19.94
C THR A 381 3.47 10.70 -21.40
N SER A 382 4.39 10.64 -22.37
CA SER A 382 4.04 10.49 -23.79
C SER A 382 3.37 9.16 -24.13
N LEU A 383 3.58 8.14 -23.30
CA LEU A 383 3.00 6.81 -23.45
C LEU A 383 1.67 6.66 -22.69
N ASP A 384 1.32 7.64 -21.85
CA ASP A 384 0.11 7.62 -21.03
C ASP A 384 -1.06 8.30 -21.73
N GLU A 385 -1.70 7.58 -22.65
CA GLU A 385 -2.91 8.05 -23.35
C GLU A 385 -4.08 8.34 -22.37
N THR A 386 -4.03 7.76 -21.16
CA THR A 386 -5.10 7.84 -20.17
C THR A 386 -4.94 8.99 -19.16
N GLN A 387 -3.78 9.68 -19.17
CA GLN A 387 -3.38 10.68 -18.17
C GLN A 387 -3.45 10.16 -16.72
N VAL A 388 -3.43 8.84 -16.51
CA VAL A 388 -3.48 8.20 -15.19
C VAL A 388 -2.20 8.48 -14.40
N LEU A 389 -1.08 8.67 -15.10
CA LEU A 389 0.23 9.06 -14.59
C LEU A 389 0.36 10.59 -14.53
N GLY A 390 -0.51 11.27 -13.80
CA GLY A 390 -0.36 12.71 -13.52
C GLY A 390 0.84 13.06 -12.60
N ARG A 391 1.78 12.12 -12.36
CA ARG A 391 2.55 12.02 -11.11
C ARG A 391 3.98 11.49 -11.30
N LYS A 392 4.96 12.39 -11.16
CA LYS A 392 6.42 12.10 -11.30
C LYS A 392 7.16 11.86 -9.97
N PHE A 393 7.40 10.60 -9.56
CA PHE A 393 8.30 10.26 -8.45
C PHE A 393 9.74 10.54 -8.82
N ARG A 394 10.58 10.80 -7.84
CA ARG A 394 12.01 10.82 -8.11
C ARG A 394 12.48 9.39 -8.34
N VAL A 395 13.00 9.12 -9.53
CA VAL A 395 13.59 7.82 -9.85
C VAL A 395 14.99 7.76 -9.24
N GLY A 396 15.49 6.60 -8.80
CA GLY A 396 16.87 6.49 -8.31
C GLY A 396 17.87 7.06 -9.33
N SER A 397 18.73 7.99 -8.90
CA SER A 397 19.64 8.74 -9.77
C SER A 397 20.65 7.82 -10.46
N LYS A 398 21.21 6.87 -9.70
CA LYS A 398 22.14 5.88 -10.27
C LYS A 398 21.45 4.93 -11.24
N TYR A 399 20.21 4.53 -10.94
CA TYR A 399 19.41 3.71 -11.84
C TYR A 399 19.21 4.42 -13.19
N LEU A 400 18.85 5.70 -13.18
CA LEU A 400 18.71 6.49 -14.42
C LEU A 400 20.04 6.62 -15.17
N THR A 401 21.13 6.89 -14.45
CA THR A 401 22.47 7.04 -15.04
C THR A 401 22.92 5.76 -15.75
N ASP A 402 22.76 4.61 -15.09
CA ASP A 402 23.16 3.30 -15.62
C ASP A 402 22.28 2.88 -16.81
N HIS A 403 21.06 3.43 -16.92
CA HIS A 403 20.12 3.13 -17.99
C HIS A 403 19.93 4.28 -19.01
N ARG A 404 20.76 5.31 -18.97
CA ARG A 404 20.62 6.52 -19.81
C ARG A 404 20.56 6.22 -21.31
N GLY A 405 21.28 5.21 -21.77
CA GLY A 405 21.29 4.79 -23.18
C GLY A 405 19.96 4.20 -23.66
N ARG A 406 19.00 4.01 -22.75
CA ARG A 406 17.65 3.58 -23.07
C ARG A 406 16.63 4.72 -22.91
N LEU A 407 17.01 5.85 -22.32
CA LEU A 407 16.18 7.04 -22.11
C LEU A 407 16.33 8.01 -23.30
N GLY A 408 15.82 7.64 -24.46
CA GLY A 408 15.94 8.43 -25.69
C GLY A 408 15.99 7.57 -26.93
#